data_AF-A0A2S9GLX2-F1
#
_entry.id   AF-A0A2S9GLX2-F1
#
_cell.length_a   1.000
_cell.length_b   1.000
_cell.length_c   1.000
_cell.angle_alpha   90.00
_cell.angle_beta   90.00
_cell.angle_gamma   90.00
#
_symmetry.space_group_name_H-M   'P 1'
#
loop_
_entity.id
_entity.type
_entity.pdbx_description
1 polymer ?
#
loop_
_entity_poly.entity_id
_entity_poly.type
_entity_poly.pdbx_seq_one_letter_code
_entity_poly.pdbx_strand_id
1 'polypeptide(L)'
;DSEGAEHREQARAVIDASGTWGQPNPAGADGVPAIGERAAAAADVLTYVPPTHALASALAGKHVVVIGSGHSAMTAVIQLS
;
A
#
# COMPACT_ATOMS: atom_id res chain seq x y z
N ASP A 1 -19.23 -17.41 -7.96
CA ASP A 1 -19.86 -17.85 -6.69
C ASP A 1 -18.78 -18.19 -5.66
N SER A 2 -19.15 -18.70 -4.48
CA SER A 2 -18.18 -19.13 -3.44
C SER A 2 -17.31 -20.33 -3.87
N GLU A 3 -17.58 -20.91 -5.03
CA GLU A 3 -16.84 -22.04 -5.61
C GLU A 3 -15.89 -21.58 -6.73
N GLY A 4 -15.78 -20.27 -6.96
CA GLY A 4 -14.88 -19.68 -7.95
C GLY A 4 -15.40 -19.70 -9.39
N ALA A 5 -16.67 -20.07 -9.61
CA ALA A 5 -17.27 -20.03 -10.94
C ALA A 5 -17.73 -18.61 -11.31
N GLU A 6 -17.57 -18.25 -12.58
CA GLU A 6 -18.14 -17.01 -13.11
C GLU A 6 -19.67 -17.08 -13.13
N HIS A 7 -20.33 -16.01 -12.71
CA HIS A 7 -21.78 -15.90 -12.75
C HIS A 7 -22.23 -14.50 -13.13
N ARG A 8 -23.48 -14.38 -13.59
CA ARG A 8 -24.07 -13.12 -14.04
C ARG A 8 -25.28 -12.77 -13.20
N GLU A 9 -25.32 -11.55 -12.67
CA GLU A 9 -26.44 -11.03 -11.88
C GLU A 9 -27.11 -9.85 -12.57
N GLN A 10 -28.43 -9.73 -12.41
CA GLN A 10 -29.18 -8.55 -12.85
C GLN A 10 -29.41 -7.63 -11.67
N ALA A 11 -29.04 -6.36 -11.81
CA ALA A 11 -29.26 -5.33 -10.80
C ALA A 11 -29.88 -4.09 -11.44
N ARG A 12 -30.70 -3.37 -10.67
CA ARG A 12 -31.28 -2.09 -11.11
C ARG A 12 -30.26 -0.94 -11.15
N ALA A 13 -29.22 -1.03 -10.34
CA ALA A 13 -28.09 -0.12 -10.27
C ALA A 13 -26.91 -0.83 -9.58
N VAL A 14 -25.69 -0.37 -9.85
CA VAL A 14 -24.46 -0.83 -9.20
C VAL A 14 -23.80 0.37 -8.53
N ILE A 15 -23.41 0.23 -7.26
CA ILE A 15 -22.59 1.21 -6.54
C ILE A 15 -21.22 0.58 -6.34
N ASP A 16 -20.20 1.15 -6.98
CA ASP A 16 -18.82 0.75 -6.77
C ASP A 16 -18.25 1.49 -5.55
N ALA A 17 -18.01 0.73 -4.48
CA ALA A 17 -17.33 1.20 -3.27
C ALA A 17 -16.10 0.33 -2.96
N SER A 18 -15.53 -0.34 -3.97
CA SER A 18 -14.39 -1.25 -3.83
C SER A 18 -13.11 -0.55 -3.37
N GLY A 19 -12.99 0.76 -3.64
CA GLY A 19 -11.84 1.56 -3.26
C GLY A 19 -10.56 1.17 -4.01
N THR A 20 -9.47 1.90 -3.74
CA THR A 20 -8.17 1.71 -4.42
C THR A 20 -7.07 1.20 -3.50
N TRP A 21 -7.39 0.92 -2.23
CA TRP A 21 -6.41 0.54 -1.19
C TRP A 21 -5.61 -0.73 -1.53
N GLY A 22 -6.13 -1.61 -2.39
CA GLY A 22 -5.42 -2.80 -2.87
C GLY A 22 -4.46 -2.57 -4.04
N GLN A 23 -4.39 -1.36 -4.59
CA GLN A 23 -3.53 -1.00 -5.71
C GLN A 23 -2.65 0.20 -5.34
N PRO A 24 -1.58 -0.02 -4.56
CA PRO A 24 -0.69 1.05 -4.17
C PRO A 24 0.08 1.59 -5.38
N ASN A 25 0.41 2.88 -5.34
CA ASN A 25 1.25 3.49 -6.36
C ASN A 25 2.70 2.99 -6.17
N PRO A 26 3.33 2.42 -7.21
CA PRO A 26 4.69 1.93 -7.10
C PRO A 26 5.69 3.06 -6.85
N ALA A 27 6.85 2.70 -6.29
CA ALA A 27 7.95 3.63 -6.07
C ALA A 27 8.70 4.01 -7.37
N GLY A 28 8.56 3.21 -8.43
CA GLY A 28 9.18 3.48 -9.73
C GLY A 28 8.44 4.55 -10.56
N ALA A 29 9.10 4.99 -11.64
CA ALA A 29 8.56 5.99 -12.56
C ALA A 29 7.42 5.42 -13.41
N ASP A 30 6.61 6.29 -14.03
CA ASP A 30 5.61 5.94 -15.04
C ASP A 30 4.58 4.88 -14.61
N GLY A 31 4.36 4.72 -13.30
CA GLY A 31 3.46 3.70 -12.75
C GLY A 31 4.00 2.28 -12.81
N VAL A 32 5.29 2.08 -13.03
CA VAL A 32 5.95 0.77 -12.95
C VAL A 32 6.70 0.59 -11.63
N PRO A 33 6.73 -0.63 -11.05
CA PRO A 33 7.53 -0.90 -9.85
C PRO A 33 9.02 -0.64 -10.07
N ALA A 34 9.67 -0.08 -9.06
CA ALA A 34 11.11 0.03 -9.01
C ALA A 34 11.77 -1.35 -8.98
N ILE A 35 13.03 -1.41 -9.41
CA ILE A 35 13.82 -2.63 -9.37
C ILE A 35 13.91 -3.13 -7.92
N GLY A 36 13.49 -4.39 -7.69
CA GLY A 36 13.50 -5.02 -6.36
C GLY A 36 12.28 -4.71 -5.48
N GLU A 37 11.39 -3.80 -5.87
CA GLU A 37 10.23 -3.38 -5.05
C GLU A 37 9.30 -4.55 -4.71
N ARG A 38 8.97 -5.39 -5.70
CA ARG A 38 8.14 -6.58 -5.47
C ARG A 38 8.79 -7.59 -4.53
N ALA A 39 10.11 -7.75 -4.62
CA ALA A 39 10.86 -8.65 -3.74
C ALA A 39 10.91 -8.10 -2.31
N ALA A 40 11.09 -6.78 -2.14
CA ALA A 40 11.04 -6.11 -0.85
C ALA A 40 9.66 -6.22 -0.19
N ALA A 41 8.58 -6.07 -0.96
CA ALA A 41 7.22 -6.26 -0.48
C ALA A 41 6.98 -7.72 -0.05
N ALA A 42 7.44 -8.70 -0.84
CA ALA A 42 7.33 -10.13 -0.50
C ALA A 42 8.15 -10.52 0.75
N ALA A 43 9.24 -9.78 1.03
CA ALA A 43 10.08 -9.97 2.22
C ALA A 43 9.60 -9.16 3.45
N ASP A 44 8.45 -8.48 3.35
CA ASP A 44 7.84 -7.68 4.44
C ASP A 44 8.74 -6.53 4.96
N VAL A 45 9.61 -5.99 4.09
CA VAL A 45 10.49 -4.85 4.40
C VAL A 45 10.05 -3.56 3.71
N LEU A 46 8.94 -3.60 2.97
CA LEU A 46 8.34 -2.46 2.28
C LEU A 46 6.85 -2.40 2.59
N THR A 47 6.37 -1.21 2.96
CA THR A 47 4.94 -0.90 3.13
C THR A 47 4.57 0.34 2.34
N TYR A 48 3.34 0.38 1.84
CA TYR A 48 2.79 1.52 1.07
C TYR A 48 1.93 2.46 1.92
N VAL A 49 1.73 2.12 3.19
CA VAL A 49 0.93 2.92 4.12
C VAL A 49 1.81 3.54 5.20
N PRO A 50 1.47 4.73 5.72
CA PRO A 50 2.15 5.29 6.87
C PRO A 50 2.17 4.30 8.04
N PRO A 51 3.28 4.17 8.77
CA PRO A 51 3.38 3.24 9.89
C PRO A 51 2.40 3.60 10.99
N THR A 52 1.88 2.58 11.66
CA THR A 52 1.18 2.76 12.94
C THR A 52 2.19 3.11 14.04
N HIS A 53 1.73 3.67 15.16
CA HIS A 53 2.59 3.92 16.32
C HIS A 53 3.36 2.67 16.79
N ALA A 54 2.72 1.50 16.73
CA ALA A 54 3.36 0.23 17.11
C ALA A 54 4.49 -0.15 16.14
N LEU A 55 4.26 0.01 14.83
CA LEU A 55 5.28 -0.25 13.82
C LEU A 55 6.42 0.77 13.91
N ALA A 56 6.11 2.06 14.08
CA ALA A 56 7.12 3.10 14.28
C ALA A 56 8.00 2.81 15.50
N SER A 57 7.40 2.40 16.62
CA SER A 57 8.13 1.98 17.83
C SER A 57 9.06 0.78 17.55
N ALA A 58 8.61 -0.21 16.77
CA ALA A 58 9.43 -1.37 16.39
C ALA A 58 10.59 -1.02 15.44
N LEU A 59 10.47 0.10 14.72
CA LEU A 59 11.49 0.62 13.81
C LEU A 59 12.47 1.59 14.49
N ALA A 60 12.30 1.89 15.78
CA ALA A 60 13.16 2.81 16.51
C ALA A 60 14.65 2.41 16.42
N GLY A 61 15.51 3.39 16.12
CA GLY A 61 16.95 3.19 15.94
C GLY A 61 17.36 2.50 14.63
N LYS A 62 16.42 2.18 13.74
CA LYS A 62 16.72 1.66 12.40
C LYS A 62 16.84 2.80 11.38
N HIS A 63 17.51 2.51 10.26
CA HIS A 63 17.52 3.38 9.10
C HIS A 63 16.27 3.13 8.25
N VAL A 64 15.33 4.07 8.27
CA VAL A 64 14.06 3.99 7.53
C VAL A 64 14.06 5.01 6.40
N VAL A 65 13.64 4.60 5.22
CA VAL A 65 13.51 5.47 4.04
C VAL A 65 12.02 5.66 3.73
N VAL A 66 11.59 6.91 3.55
CA VAL A 66 10.24 7.25 3.12
C VAL A 66 10.32 7.74 1.67
N ILE A 67 9.49 7.16 0.79
CA ILE A 67 9.45 7.51 -0.64
C ILE A 67 8.18 8.31 -0.91
N GLY A 68 8.33 9.45 -1.60
CA GLY A 68 7.23 10.31 -2.03
C GLY A 68 7.15 11.64 -1.28
N SER A 69 6.26 12.52 -1.74
CA SER A 69 6.12 13.91 -1.27
C SER A 69 4.67 14.31 -0.93
N GLY A 70 3.75 13.34 -0.91
CA GLY A 70 2.34 13.57 -0.59
C GLY A 70 2.02 13.49 0.91
N HIS A 71 0.74 13.62 1.25
CA HIS A 71 0.23 13.54 2.63
C HIS A 71 0.63 12.24 3.34
N SER A 72 0.64 11.11 2.64
CA SER A 72 1.07 9.82 3.22
C SER A 72 2.54 9.85 3.66
N ALA A 73 3.43 10.43 2.85
CA ALA A 73 4.84 10.55 3.20
C ALA A 73 5.04 11.50 4.40
N MET A 74 4.32 12.61 4.43
CA MET A 74 4.33 13.55 5.57
C MET A 74 3.89 12.86 6.87
N THR A 75 2.77 12.14 6.84
CA THR A 75 2.29 11.36 8.00
C THR A 75 3.31 10.33 8.43
N ALA A 76 3.97 9.64 7.50
CA ALA A 76 4.99 8.67 7.84
C ALA A 76 6.19 9.30 8.55
N VAL A 77 6.67 10.45 8.07
CA VAL A 77 7.76 11.19 8.74
C VAL A 77 7.35 11.63 10.15
N ILE A 78 6.13 12.14 10.32
CA ILE A 78 5.61 12.53 11.65
C ILE A 78 5.56 11.32 12.60
N GLN A 79 5.10 10.16 12.12
CA GLN A 79 4.97 8.95 12.92
C GLN A 79 6.32 8.30 13.28
N LEU A 80 7.35 8.51 12.44
CA LEU A 80 8.70 7.98 12.63
C LEU A 80 9.63 8.94 13.42
N SER A 81 9.17 10.16 13.70
CA SER A 81 9.89 11.15 14.52
C SER A 81 9.65 10.91 16.01
#